data_AF-A0A965U0L1-F1
#
_entry.id   AF-A0A965U0L1-F1
#
_cell.length_a   1.000
_cell.length_b   1.000
_cell.length_c   1.000
_cell.angle_alpha   90.00
_cell.angle_beta   90.00
_cell.angle_gamma   90.00
#
_symmetry.space_group_name_H-M   'P 1'
#
loop_
_entity.id
_entity.type
_entity.pdbx_description
1 polymer ?
#
loop_
_entity_poly.entity_id
_entity_poly.type
_entity_poly.pdbx_seq_one_letter_code
_entity_poly.pdbx_strand_id
1 'polypeptide(L)' 'LILSSLSRIETISNAMELRGFGKKKKRTWYVQRPFRRNDWIALGLGAALLCVTLLMTLLNAGRFYNPFA' A
#
# COMPACT_ATOMS: atom_id res chain seq x y z
N LEU A 1 35.86 -16.53 11.38
CA LEU A 1 34.54 -15.88 11.21
C LEU A 1 33.75 -16.39 9.98
N ILE A 2 34.35 -16.49 8.79
CA ILE A 2 33.65 -16.88 7.55
C ILE A 2 33.03 -18.30 7.63
N LEU A 3 33.77 -19.28 8.16
CA LEU A 3 33.27 -20.66 8.31
C LEU A 3 32.09 -20.76 9.30
N SER A 4 32.08 -19.93 10.34
CA SER A 4 30.96 -19.84 11.29
C SER A 4 29.72 -19.24 10.64
N SER A 5 29.88 -18.19 9.83
CA SER A 5 28.79 -17.60 9.04
C SER A 5 28.22 -18.60 8.02
N LEU A 6 29.07 -19.41 7.37
CA LEU A 6 28.63 -20.44 6.44
C LEU A 6 27.77 -21.52 7.14
N SER A 7 28.24 -22.05 8.28
CA SER A 7 27.48 -23.05 9.05
C SER A 7 26.13 -22.51 9.55
N ARG A 8 26.06 -21.21 9.88
CA ARG A 8 24.81 -20.54 10.26
C ARG A 8 23.83 -20.46 9.08
N ILE A 9 24.32 -20.24 7.86
CA ILE A 9 23.48 -20.22 6.67
C ILE A 9 22.91 -21.61 6.38
N GLU A 10 23.73 -22.67 6.47
CA GLU A 10 23.26 -24.04 6.24
C GLU A 10 22.18 -24.46 7.25
N THR A 11 22.39 -24.15 8.54
CA THR A 11 21.41 -24.46 9.59
C THR A 11 20.10 -23.68 9.40
N ILE A 12 20.16 -22.41 9.01
CA ILE A 12 18.97 -21.60 8.68
C ILE A 12 18.29 -22.12 7.41
N SER A 13 19.05 -22.48 6.38
CA SER A 13 18.51 -22.97 5.10
C SER A 13 17.79 -24.32 5.26
N ASN A 14 18.35 -25.22 6.05
CA ASN A 14 17.72 -26.50 6.37
C ASN A 14 16.42 -26.31 7.16
N ALA A 15 16.44 -25.44 8.19
CA ALA A 15 15.23 -25.10 8.94
C ALA A 15 14.15 -24.42 8.06
N MET A 16 14.58 -23.65 7.05
CA MET A 16 13.70 -22.99 6.09
C MET A 16 13.07 -24.02 5.12
N GLU A 17 13.84 -24.97 4.61
CA GLU A 17 13.36 -26.04 3.73
C GLU A 17 12.33 -26.95 4.43
N LEU A 18 12.59 -27.32 5.69
CA LEU A 18 11.66 -28.09 6.54
C LEU A 18 10.32 -27.36 6.74
N ARG A 19 10.34 -26.02 6.80
CA ARG A 19 9.14 -25.17 6.88
C ARG A 19 8.45 -24.98 5.52
N GLY A 20 8.94 -25.62 4.45
CA GLY A 20 8.36 -25.56 3.11
C GLY A 20 8.55 -24.20 2.42
N PHE A 21 9.48 -23.37 2.89
CA PHE A 21 9.81 -22.11 2.24
C PHE A 21 10.36 -22.40 0.83
N GLY A 22 9.70 -21.89 -0.22
CA GLY A 22 10.14 -22.05 -1.61
C GLY A 22 9.39 -23.12 -2.41
N LYS A 23 8.58 -23.99 -1.78
CA LYS A 23 7.78 -25.02 -2.47
C LYS A 23 6.62 -24.48 -3.32
N LYS A 24 6.18 -23.24 -3.08
CA LYS A 24 5.06 -22.60 -3.78
C LYS A 24 5.48 -21.22 -4.31
N LYS A 25 5.12 -20.92 -5.56
CA LYS A 25 5.43 -19.64 -6.25
C LYS A 25 4.73 -18.43 -5.60
N LYS A 26 3.62 -18.65 -4.89
CA LYS A 26 2.81 -17.59 -4.27
C LYS A 26 3.05 -17.58 -2.76
N ARG A 27 3.61 -16.47 -2.26
CA ARG A 27 3.73 -16.19 -0.82
C ARG A 27 2.47 -15.49 -0.35
N THR A 28 1.78 -16.04 0.64
CA THR A 28 0.69 -15.36 1.34
C THR A 28 1.27 -14.60 2.53
N TRP A 29 0.93 -13.32 2.66
CA TRP A 29 1.37 -12.50 3.78
C TRP A 29 0.55 -12.86 5.02
N TYR A 30 1.20 -13.29 6.10
CA TYR A 30 0.53 -13.61 7.37
C TYR A 30 -0.04 -12.35 8.04
N VAL A 31 0.68 -11.22 7.92
CA VAL A 31 0.27 -9.93 8.47
C VAL A 31 -0.20 -9.04 7.32
N GLN A 32 -1.36 -9.36 6.76
CA GLN A 32 -2.07 -8.39 5.94
C GLN A 32 -2.95 -7.57 6.89
N ARG A 33 -2.65 -6.27 7.06
CA ARG A 33 -3.59 -5.38 7.74
C ARG A 33 -4.85 -5.28 6.87
N PRO A 34 -6.02 -5.77 7.31
CA PRO A 34 -7.24 -5.53 6.58
C PRO A 34 -7.52 -4.02 6.62
N PHE A 35 -7.85 -3.44 5.48
CA PHE A 35 -8.33 -2.06 5.40
C PHE A 35 -9.46 -1.87 6.42
N ARG A 36 -9.27 -0.97 7.37
CA ARG A 36 -10.27 -0.70 8.39
C ARG A 36 -11.41 0.09 7.75
N ARG A 37 -12.61 -0.02 8.31
CA ARG A 37 -13.79 0.74 7.83
C ARG A 37 -13.52 2.25 7.77
N ASN A 38 -12.66 2.77 8.66
CA ASN A 38 -12.21 4.15 8.65
C ASN A 38 -11.39 4.53 7.41
N ASP A 39 -10.58 3.61 6.86
CA ASP A 39 -9.80 3.89 5.64
C ASP A 39 -10.74 4.08 4.43
N TRP A 40 -11.86 3.35 4.40
CA TRP A 40 -12.91 3.52 3.40
C TRP A 40 -13.66 4.85 3.55
N ILE A 41 -13.93 5.29 4.78
CA ILE A 41 -14.55 6.59 5.05
C ILE A 41 -13.61 7.73 4.62
N ALA A 42 -12.32 7.63 4.96
CA ALA A 42 -11.31 8.61 4.56
C ALA A 42 -11.16 8.68 3.02
N LEU A 43 -11.15 7.53 2.34
CA LEU A 43 -11.12 7.46 0.89
C LEU A 43 -12.39 8.06 0.26
N GLY A 44 -13.56 7.75 0.81
CA GLY A 44 -14.84 8.30 0.36
C GLY A 44 -14.92 9.82 0.53
N LEU A 45 -14.43 10.35 1.65
CA LEU A 45 -14.40 11.79 1.91
C LEU A 45 -13.44 12.50 0.96
N GLY A 46 -12.26 11.92 0.70
CA GLY A 46 -11.30 12.43 -0.29
C GLY A 46 -11.87 12.44 -1.70
N ALA A 47 -12.55 11.36 -2.11
CA ALA A 47 -13.22 11.27 -3.41
C ALA A 47 -14.37 12.29 -3.53
N ALA A 48 -15.18 12.45 -2.47
CA ALA A 48 -16.27 13.41 -2.44
C ALA A 48 -15.75 14.86 -2.56
N LEU A 49 -14.68 15.21 -1.85
CA LEU A 49 -14.05 16.52 -1.96
C LEU A 49 -13.56 16.78 -3.39
N LEU A 50 -12.92 15.79 -4.02
CA LEU A 50 -12.46 15.89 -5.41
C LEU A 50 -13.64 16.04 -6.38
N CYS A 51 -14.72 15.28 -6.20
CA CYS A 51 -15.92 15.42 -7.02
C CYS A 51 -16.56 16.79 -6.87
N VAL A 52 -16.66 17.33 -5.65
CA VAL A 52 -17.20 18.67 -5.40
C VAL A 52 -16.33 19.74 -6.05
N THR A 53 -15.00 19.66 -5.90
CA THR A 53 -14.08 20.63 -6.52
C THR A 53 -14.13 20.54 -8.04
N LEU A 54 -14.20 19.34 -8.61
CA LEU A 54 -14.31 19.14 -10.05
C LEU A 54 -15.67 19.64 -10.59
N LEU A 55 -16.78 19.32 -9.91
CA LEU A 55 -18.12 19.77 -10.28
C LEU A 55 -18.20 21.29 -10.23
N MET A 56 -17.69 21.91 -9.17
CA MET A 56 -17.58 23.37 -9.05
C MET A 56 -16.72 23.96 -10.16
N THR A 57 -15.63 23.30 -10.54
CA THR A 57 -14.74 23.76 -11.63
C THR A 57 -15.42 23.67 -12.99
N LEU A 58 -16.18 22.59 -13.26
CA LEU A 58 -16.87 22.38 -14.53
C LEU A 58 -18.12 23.26 -14.67
N LEU A 59 -18.87 23.47 -13.58
CA LEU A 59 -20.05 24.34 -13.57
C LEU A 59 -19.67 25.82 -13.60
N ASN A 60 -18.57 26.23 -12.95
CA ASN A 60 -18.20 27.65 -12.88
C ASN A 60 -17.33 28.15 -14.04
N ALA A 61 -16.78 27.29 -14.92
CA ALA A 61 -16.04 27.63 -16.17
C ALA A 61 -15.12 28.88 -16.15
N GLY A 62 -14.71 29.34 -14.97
CA GLY A 62 -14.36 30.72 -14.69
C GLY A 62 -13.46 30.73 -13.48
N ARG A 63 -12.25 30.25 -13.71
CA ARG A 63 -11.27 29.90 -12.67
C ARG A 63 -10.59 31.12 -12.01
N PHE A 64 -11.02 32.34 -12.34
CA PHE A 64 -10.41 33.55 -11.81
C PHE A 64 -11.50 34.57 -11.44
N TYR A 65 -11.67 34.83 -10.14
CA TYR A 65 -12.11 36.14 -9.71
C TYR A 65 -10.96 37.10 -10.04
N ASN A 66 -11.13 37.89 -11.10
CA ASN A 66 -10.19 38.94 -11.47
C ASN A 66 -10.71 40.28 -10.93
N PRO A 67 -10.21 40.78 -9.78
CA PRO A 67 -10.60 42.09 -9.28
C PRO A 67 -9.91 43.27 -10.00
N PHE A 68 -9.19 43.03 -11.10
CA PHE A 68 -8.49 44.05 -11.89
C PHE A 68 -8.69 43.92 -13.42
N ALA A 69 -9.81 43.38 -13.90
CA ALA A 69 -10.26 43.56 -15.29
C ALA A 69 -11.45 44.51 -15.34
#